data_AF-A0A101XMD1-F1
#
_entry.id   AF-A0A101XMD1-F1
#
_cell.length_a   1.000
_cell.length_b   1.000
_cell.length_c   1.000
_cell.angle_alpha   90.00
_cell.angle_beta   90.00
_cell.angle_gamma   90.00
#
_symmetry.space_group_name_H-M   'P 1'
#
loop_
_entity.id
_entity.type
_entity.pdbx_description
1 polymer ?
#
loop_
_entity_poly.entity_id
_entity_poly.type
_entity_poly.pdbx_seq_one_letter_code
_entity_poly.pdbx_strand_id
1 'polypeptide(L)'
;MAGKPLMELRWDPILREWVLISNIRRLRPWQPSGFCPFCPGNPETGYGWRALILENRYPMLMESPPDPSTHWFYSTAKSVGRCYVVVEMPEHGIDDISDLPVDQIEYVLKMIIDKVREESGRDYAHYFLWFRNKGREIGVSLTHPHSQIYVLPFIPSRVEREIGSAKEYFDSKGRCLFCDVLNAEVRDGIRVIYSNEHWVSFMPFYSHWPFEIHIYPRRHVQLVTDLSNDEVHSLAQILKVSLCGLTHVFSSKSMPYILVMHRGSSRVDLQACK
;
A
#
# COMPACT_ATOMS: atom_id res chain seq x y z
N MET A 1 -20.53 -5.40 -29.01
CA MET A 1 -19.86 -4.10 -29.24
C MET A 1 -19.09 -3.75 -27.98
N ALA A 2 -17.76 -3.76 -28.00
CA ALA A 2 -16.97 -3.30 -26.86
C ALA A 2 -17.12 -1.77 -26.77
N GLY A 3 -17.67 -1.27 -25.66
CA GLY A 3 -17.79 0.17 -25.44
C GLY A 3 -16.42 0.85 -25.44
N LYS A 4 -16.40 2.16 -25.73
CA LYS A 4 -15.18 2.98 -25.70
C LYS A 4 -14.42 2.74 -24.37
N PRO A 5 -13.08 2.58 -24.39
CA PRO A 5 -12.32 2.44 -23.16
C PRO A 5 -12.57 3.67 -22.27
N LEU A 6 -13.01 3.42 -21.04
CA LEU A 6 -13.33 4.43 -20.04
C LEU A 6 -12.35 4.28 -18.89
N MET A 7 -11.53 5.30 -18.69
CA MET A 7 -10.62 5.39 -17.56
C MET A 7 -10.51 6.84 -17.12
N GLU A 8 -11.09 7.18 -15.98
CA GLU A 8 -11.22 8.55 -15.51
C GLU A 8 -11.29 8.61 -13.99
N LEU A 9 -10.98 9.78 -13.45
CA LEU A 9 -11.27 10.13 -12.07
C LEU A 9 -12.60 10.87 -12.02
N ARG A 10 -13.46 10.51 -11.08
CA ARG A 10 -14.70 11.24 -10.80
C ARG A 10 -14.62 11.83 -9.39
N TRP A 11 -14.93 13.11 -9.27
CA TRP A 11 -14.95 13.78 -7.98
C TRP A 11 -16.28 13.54 -7.27
N ASP A 12 -16.24 13.01 -6.05
CA ASP A 12 -17.38 12.98 -5.13
C ASP A 12 -17.41 14.31 -4.34
N PRO A 13 -18.39 15.20 -4.58
CA PRO A 13 -18.46 16.48 -3.89
C PRO A 13 -18.96 16.38 -2.44
N ILE A 14 -19.57 15.27 -2.03
CA ILE A 14 -20.11 15.06 -0.68
C ILE A 14 -18.98 14.63 0.26
N LEU A 15 -18.19 13.66 -0.17
CA LEU A 15 -17.07 13.11 0.62
C LEU A 15 -15.74 13.81 0.34
N ARG A 16 -15.70 14.64 -0.71
CA ARG A 16 -14.49 15.33 -1.19
C ARG A 16 -13.38 14.34 -1.53
N GLU A 17 -13.69 13.35 -2.35
CA GLU A 17 -12.73 12.33 -2.76
C GLU A 17 -12.78 11.96 -4.23
N TRP A 18 -11.67 11.44 -4.73
CA TRP A 18 -11.57 10.94 -6.10
C TRP A 18 -11.94 9.46 -6.17
N VAL A 19 -12.88 9.15 -7.05
CA VAL A 19 -13.27 7.78 -7.41
C VAL A 19 -12.60 7.40 -8.72
N LEU A 20 -11.76 6.36 -8.67
CA LEU A 20 -11.11 5.79 -9.85
C LEU A 20 -12.10 4.90 -10.62
N ILE A 21 -12.35 5.21 -11.89
CA ILE A 21 -13.23 4.43 -12.78
C ILE A 21 -12.39 3.83 -13.90
N SER A 22 -12.51 2.53 -14.13
CA SER A 22 -11.79 1.82 -15.20
C SER A 22 -12.60 0.62 -15.69
N ASN A 23 -13.08 0.67 -16.94
CA ASN A 23 -13.89 -0.42 -17.52
C ASN A 23 -13.05 -1.60 -18.04
N ILE A 24 -11.74 -1.43 -18.22
CA ILE A 24 -10.83 -2.52 -18.66
C ILE A 24 -10.77 -3.65 -17.63
N ARG A 25 -11.09 -3.36 -16.37
CA ARG A 25 -11.11 -4.35 -15.28
C ARG A 25 -12.19 -5.42 -15.42
N ARG A 26 -13.22 -5.18 -16.23
CA ARG A 26 -14.20 -6.21 -16.58
C ARG A 26 -13.54 -7.40 -17.32
N LEU A 27 -12.42 -7.16 -17.99
CA LEU A 27 -11.66 -8.20 -18.69
C LEU A 27 -10.79 -9.04 -17.74
N ARG A 28 -10.66 -8.63 -16.46
CA ARG A 28 -9.87 -9.38 -15.49
C ARG A 28 -10.54 -10.74 -15.24
N PRO A 29 -9.85 -11.86 -15.50
CA PRO A 29 -10.42 -13.18 -15.25
C PRO A 29 -10.66 -13.35 -13.75
N TRP A 30 -11.86 -13.82 -13.40
CA TRP A 30 -12.17 -14.26 -12.05
C TRP A 30 -11.60 -15.67 -11.87
N GLN A 31 -10.58 -15.81 -11.02
CA GLN A 31 -9.93 -17.09 -10.67
C GLN A 31 -9.57 -17.94 -11.91
N PRO A 32 -8.53 -17.59 -12.69
CA PRO A 32 -8.11 -18.40 -13.81
C PRO A 32 -7.76 -19.82 -13.33
N SER A 33 -8.56 -20.81 -13.71
CA SER A 33 -8.31 -22.21 -13.37
C SER A 33 -7.08 -22.70 -14.16
N GLY A 34 -6.09 -23.22 -13.44
CA GLY A 34 -4.90 -23.86 -14.03
C GLY A 34 -3.80 -22.94 -14.55
N PHE A 35 -3.97 -21.62 -14.54
CA PHE A 35 -2.94 -20.68 -14.98
C PHE A 35 -2.73 -19.54 -13.98
N CYS A 36 -1.51 -19.43 -13.44
CA CYS A 36 -1.11 -18.29 -12.62
C CYS A 36 -0.33 -17.27 -13.47
N PRO A 37 -0.77 -16.00 -13.55
CA PRO A 37 -0.06 -14.96 -14.30
C PRO A 37 1.30 -14.57 -13.70
N PHE A 38 1.54 -14.90 -12.44
CA PHE A 38 2.73 -14.46 -11.68
C PHE A 38 3.78 -15.55 -11.50
N CYS A 39 3.49 -16.79 -11.88
CA CYS A 39 4.49 -17.85 -11.88
C CYS A 39 5.63 -17.55 -12.88
N PRO A 40 6.87 -17.97 -12.59
CA PRO A 40 7.96 -17.93 -13.55
C PRO A 40 7.62 -18.68 -14.85
N GLY A 41 8.15 -18.18 -15.97
CA GLY A 41 8.04 -18.78 -17.29
C GLY A 41 6.93 -18.26 -18.19
N ASN A 42 6.15 -17.29 -17.72
CA ASN A 42 5.25 -16.54 -18.59
C ASN A 42 6.01 -15.47 -19.37
N PRO A 43 5.50 -15.01 -20.53
CA PRO A 43 6.15 -13.95 -21.31
C PRO A 43 6.42 -12.65 -20.52
N GLU A 44 5.55 -12.32 -19.57
CA GLU A 44 5.68 -11.13 -18.72
C GLU A 44 6.58 -11.37 -17.50
N THR A 45 6.72 -12.61 -17.03
CA THR A 45 7.45 -12.91 -15.79
C THR A 45 8.87 -13.37 -16.03
N GLY A 46 9.16 -14.07 -17.13
CA GLY A 46 10.48 -14.67 -17.37
C GLY A 46 10.92 -15.61 -16.24
N TYR A 47 12.23 -15.80 -16.08
CA TYR A 47 12.84 -16.69 -15.09
C TYR A 47 13.97 -15.98 -14.31
N GLY A 48 14.42 -16.58 -13.20
CA GLY A 48 15.64 -16.18 -12.50
C GLY A 48 15.52 -14.96 -11.59
N TRP A 49 14.31 -14.49 -11.31
CA TRP A 49 14.05 -13.38 -10.39
C TRP A 49 13.71 -13.88 -8.98
N ARG A 50 14.08 -13.09 -7.97
CA ARG A 50 13.78 -13.32 -6.55
C ARG A 50 12.43 -12.72 -6.13
N ALA A 51 12.11 -11.56 -6.68
CA ALA A 51 10.82 -10.90 -6.63
C ALA A 51 10.71 -10.03 -7.91
N LEU A 52 9.51 -9.64 -8.30
CA LEU A 52 9.28 -9.00 -9.60
C LEU A 52 8.23 -7.91 -9.50
N ILE A 53 8.51 -6.72 -10.07
CA ILE A 53 7.53 -5.65 -10.21
C ILE A 53 7.11 -5.58 -11.68
N LEU A 54 5.81 -5.74 -11.92
CA LEU A 54 5.20 -5.74 -13.25
C LEU A 54 4.17 -4.63 -13.36
N GLU A 55 3.99 -4.06 -14.54
CA GLU A 55 2.82 -3.22 -14.81
C GLU A 55 1.55 -4.07 -14.76
N ASN A 56 0.50 -3.52 -14.16
CA ASN A 56 -0.77 -4.21 -14.03
C ASN A 56 -1.49 -4.25 -15.38
N ARG A 57 -1.81 -5.46 -15.87
CA ARG A 57 -2.59 -5.69 -17.10
C ARG A 57 -3.97 -5.04 -17.12
N TYR A 58 -4.58 -4.82 -15.95
CA TYR A 58 -5.90 -4.23 -15.81
C TYR A 58 -5.85 -2.98 -14.92
N PRO A 59 -5.14 -1.92 -15.37
CA PRO A 59 -4.78 -0.81 -14.51
C PRO A 59 -5.97 0.11 -14.22
N MET A 60 -5.92 0.80 -13.08
CA MET A 60 -6.82 1.91 -12.75
C MET A 60 -6.31 3.25 -13.30
N LEU A 61 -4.99 3.36 -13.52
CA LEU A 61 -4.30 4.55 -14.00
C LEU A 61 -3.26 4.16 -15.06
N MET A 62 -3.05 5.03 -16.05
CA MET A 62 -2.02 4.85 -17.07
C MET A 62 -1.42 6.21 -17.46
N GLU A 63 -0.25 6.23 -18.11
CA GLU A 63 0.42 7.50 -18.45
C GLU A 63 -0.35 8.34 -19.47
N SER A 64 -1.02 7.68 -20.41
CA SER A 64 -1.81 8.33 -21.46
C SER A 64 -3.25 7.82 -21.43
N PRO A 65 -4.05 8.20 -20.41
CA PRO A 65 -5.43 7.76 -20.31
C PRO A 65 -6.31 8.46 -21.37
N PRO A 66 -7.45 7.86 -21.76
CA PRO A 66 -8.44 8.54 -22.60
C PRO A 66 -8.94 9.82 -21.93
N ASP A 67 -9.47 10.73 -22.75
CA ASP A 67 -10.11 11.94 -22.21
C ASP A 67 -11.31 11.58 -21.33
N PRO A 68 -11.48 12.25 -20.17
CA PRO A 68 -12.56 11.97 -19.25
C PRO A 68 -13.91 12.38 -19.86
N SER A 69 -14.98 11.77 -19.37
CA SER A 69 -16.34 12.15 -19.73
C SER A 69 -16.66 13.55 -19.23
N THR A 70 -17.42 14.32 -20.00
CA THR A 70 -17.91 15.64 -19.59
C THR A 70 -19.27 15.53 -18.94
N HIS A 71 -19.48 16.25 -17.84
CA HIS A 71 -20.79 16.35 -17.18
C HIS A 71 -21.03 17.79 -16.74
N TRP A 72 -22.30 18.24 -16.74
CA TRP A 72 -22.65 19.63 -16.42
C TRP A 72 -22.45 19.99 -14.93
N PHE A 73 -22.65 19.01 -14.05
CA PHE A 73 -22.49 19.15 -12.59
C PHE A 73 -21.20 18.51 -12.03
N TYR A 74 -20.97 17.21 -12.32
CA TYR A 74 -19.84 16.47 -11.78
C TYR A 74 -18.51 16.83 -12.45
N SER A 75 -17.46 16.93 -11.63
CA SER A 75 -16.09 17.11 -12.10
C SER A 75 -15.44 15.76 -12.39
N THR A 76 -14.76 15.68 -13.53
CA THR A 76 -13.98 14.53 -13.95
C THR A 76 -12.55 14.97 -14.29
N ALA A 77 -11.59 14.07 -14.15
CA ALA A 77 -10.20 14.32 -14.50
C ALA A 77 -9.55 13.10 -15.15
N LYS A 78 -8.42 13.31 -15.83
CA LYS A 78 -7.63 12.23 -16.42
C LYS A 78 -7.08 11.31 -15.32
N SER A 79 -7.22 10.00 -15.49
CA SER A 79 -6.64 9.00 -14.59
C SER A 79 -5.17 8.75 -14.92
N VAL A 80 -4.35 9.81 -14.87
CA VAL A 80 -2.92 9.73 -15.18
C VAL A 80 -2.18 9.09 -14.01
N GLY A 81 -1.40 8.06 -14.26
CA GLY A 81 -0.63 7.38 -13.22
C GLY A 81 -0.10 6.04 -13.67
N ARG A 82 0.33 5.21 -12.72
CA ARG A 82 0.80 3.85 -13.00
C ARG A 82 0.30 2.88 -11.93
N CYS A 83 -0.01 1.65 -12.34
CA CYS A 83 -0.38 0.57 -11.45
C CYS A 83 0.61 -0.58 -11.62
N TYR A 84 1.20 -1.03 -10.53
CA TYR A 84 2.11 -2.17 -10.52
C TYR A 84 1.59 -3.30 -9.64
N VAL A 85 1.98 -4.51 -10.01
CA VAL A 85 1.90 -5.71 -9.17
C VAL A 85 3.31 -6.04 -8.71
N VAL A 86 3.47 -6.25 -7.42
CA VAL A 86 4.71 -6.72 -6.80
C VAL A 86 4.53 -8.21 -6.51
N VAL A 87 5.17 -9.06 -7.29
CA VAL A 87 5.23 -10.51 -7.05
C VAL A 87 6.32 -10.76 -6.03
N GLU A 88 5.91 -11.25 -4.85
CA GLU A 88 6.75 -11.23 -3.63
C GLU A 88 7.77 -12.38 -3.59
N MET A 89 7.52 -13.45 -4.34
CA MET A 89 8.38 -14.65 -4.42
C MET A 89 8.02 -15.48 -5.67
N PRO A 90 8.93 -16.23 -6.31
CA PRO A 90 8.58 -17.07 -7.47
C PRO A 90 7.71 -18.28 -7.12
N GLU A 91 7.80 -18.79 -5.89
CA GLU A 91 7.02 -19.92 -5.41
C GLU A 91 5.53 -19.55 -5.20
N HIS A 92 4.64 -20.30 -5.84
CA HIS A 92 3.19 -20.08 -5.77
C HIS A 92 2.56 -20.56 -4.46
N GLY A 93 3.10 -21.62 -3.85
CA GLY A 93 2.48 -22.37 -2.75
C GLY A 93 2.57 -21.72 -1.37
N ILE A 94 2.98 -20.45 -1.31
CA ILE A 94 3.11 -19.69 -0.07
C ILE A 94 1.79 -18.96 0.20
N ASP A 95 1.25 -19.07 1.42
CA ASP A 95 -0.05 -18.47 1.77
C ASP A 95 0.06 -16.97 2.05
N ASP A 96 1.09 -16.57 2.80
CA ASP A 96 1.27 -15.18 3.19
C ASP A 96 2.71 -14.67 3.10
N ILE A 97 2.86 -13.33 3.00
CA ILE A 97 4.17 -12.68 3.10
C ILE A 97 4.83 -12.98 4.46
N SER A 98 4.05 -13.26 5.51
CA SER A 98 4.57 -13.71 6.81
C SER A 98 5.30 -15.05 6.77
N ASP A 99 5.08 -15.89 5.77
CA ASP A 99 5.73 -17.19 5.64
C ASP A 99 7.13 -17.06 5.01
N LEU A 100 7.41 -15.93 4.35
CA LEU A 100 8.67 -15.68 3.68
C LEU A 100 9.83 -15.50 4.67
N PRO A 101 11.07 -15.90 4.32
CA PRO A 101 12.26 -15.51 5.08
C PRO A 101 12.38 -13.99 5.22
N VAL A 102 12.93 -13.51 6.34
CA VAL A 102 13.06 -12.07 6.62
C VAL A 102 13.84 -11.35 5.51
N ASP A 103 14.91 -11.97 5.01
CA ASP A 103 15.73 -11.43 3.93
C ASP A 103 14.96 -11.33 2.60
N GLN A 104 13.96 -12.19 2.36
CA GLN A 104 13.06 -12.10 1.21
C GLN A 104 12.12 -10.91 1.36
N ILE A 105 11.53 -10.72 2.54
CA ILE A 105 10.65 -9.58 2.83
C ILE A 105 11.44 -8.27 2.71
N GLU A 106 12.66 -8.23 3.25
CA GLU A 106 13.57 -7.09 3.11
C GLU A 106 13.87 -6.78 1.65
N TYR A 107 14.16 -7.80 0.83
CA TYR A 107 14.40 -7.64 -0.60
C TYR A 107 13.19 -7.02 -1.32
N VAL A 108 11.97 -7.51 -1.04
CA VAL A 108 10.73 -6.97 -1.58
C VAL A 108 10.53 -5.51 -1.15
N LEU A 109 10.74 -5.19 0.13
CA LEU A 109 10.63 -3.82 0.64
C LEU A 109 11.63 -2.88 -0.04
N LYS A 110 12.88 -3.30 -0.22
CA LYS A 110 13.90 -2.53 -0.95
C LYS A 110 13.49 -2.26 -2.40
N MET A 111 12.98 -3.28 -3.11
CA MET A 111 12.46 -3.09 -4.47
C MET A 111 11.30 -2.09 -4.52
N ILE A 112 10.39 -2.12 -3.54
CA ILE A 112 9.30 -1.16 -3.43
C ILE A 112 9.86 0.26 -3.21
N ILE A 113 10.82 0.42 -2.30
CA ILE A 113 11.45 1.71 -2.02
C ILE A 113 12.17 2.25 -3.26
N ASP A 114 12.88 1.41 -4.01
CA ASP A 114 13.53 1.82 -5.25
C ASP A 114 12.50 2.21 -6.33
N LYS A 115 11.38 1.48 -6.42
CA LYS A 115 10.27 1.85 -7.30
C LYS A 115 9.63 3.18 -6.90
N VAL A 116 9.53 3.48 -5.59
CA VAL A 116 9.12 4.81 -5.12
C VAL A 116 10.07 5.88 -5.63
N ARG A 117 11.39 5.69 -5.49
CA ARG A 117 12.40 6.66 -5.94
C ARG A 117 12.29 6.92 -7.44
N GLU A 118 12.16 5.87 -8.23
CA GLU A 118 12.00 5.93 -9.69
C GLU A 118 10.75 6.74 -10.10
N GLU A 119 9.62 6.52 -9.43
CA GLU A 119 8.35 7.18 -9.77
C GLU A 119 8.22 8.60 -9.20
N SER A 120 8.99 8.94 -8.16
CA SER A 120 8.88 10.23 -7.45
C SER A 120 9.18 11.44 -8.34
N GLY A 121 9.94 11.27 -9.43
CA GLY A 121 10.28 12.33 -10.38
C GLY A 121 9.18 12.67 -11.39
N ARG A 122 8.05 11.94 -11.42
CA ARG A 122 6.98 12.15 -12.39
C ARG A 122 6.08 13.32 -12.00
N ASP A 123 5.65 14.12 -12.98
CA ASP A 123 4.76 15.27 -12.76
C ASP A 123 3.40 14.91 -12.17
N TYR A 124 2.88 13.73 -12.50
CA TYR A 124 1.63 13.22 -11.97
C TYR A 124 1.80 12.41 -10.67
N ALA A 125 3.01 12.15 -10.18
CA ALA A 125 3.21 11.32 -8.99
C ALA A 125 3.00 12.15 -7.71
N HIS A 126 1.75 12.33 -7.31
CA HIS A 126 1.39 13.03 -6.07
C HIS A 126 1.42 12.11 -4.86
N TYR A 127 1.11 10.83 -5.04
CA TYR A 127 1.14 9.86 -3.95
C TYR A 127 1.52 8.47 -4.44
N PHE A 128 2.35 7.78 -3.68
CA PHE A 128 2.71 6.38 -3.92
C PHE A 128 2.03 5.50 -2.87
N LEU A 129 1.06 4.72 -3.31
CA LEU A 129 0.25 3.85 -2.45
C LEU A 129 0.69 2.40 -2.64
N TRP A 130 1.46 1.87 -1.69
CA TRP A 130 1.71 0.44 -1.57
C TRP A 130 0.66 -0.20 -0.66
N PHE A 131 0.03 -1.28 -1.13
CA PHE A 131 -0.98 -2.01 -0.38
C PHE A 131 -0.99 -3.49 -0.75
N ARG A 132 -1.52 -4.31 0.15
CA ARG A 132 -1.68 -5.76 -0.02
C ARG A 132 -3.05 -6.18 0.48
N ASN A 133 -3.76 -6.97 -0.33
CA ASN A 133 -5.00 -7.62 0.08
C ASN A 133 -4.72 -9.11 0.17
N LYS A 134 -5.13 -9.74 1.29
CA LYS A 134 -4.94 -11.17 1.53
C LYS A 134 -6.25 -11.85 1.86
N GLY A 135 -6.48 -13.01 1.24
CA GLY A 135 -7.58 -13.91 1.58
C GLY A 135 -8.72 -13.89 0.57
N ARG A 136 -9.26 -15.08 0.29
CA ARG A 136 -10.33 -15.27 -0.69
C ARG A 136 -11.62 -14.61 -0.24
N GLU A 137 -11.83 -14.56 1.07
CA GLU A 137 -12.98 -13.96 1.76
C GLU A 137 -13.15 -12.47 1.47
N ILE A 138 -12.06 -11.77 1.14
CA ILE A 138 -12.07 -10.34 0.77
C ILE A 138 -11.85 -10.11 -0.73
N GLY A 139 -12.10 -11.13 -1.56
CA GLY A 139 -12.09 -11.00 -3.02
C GLY A 139 -10.72 -11.12 -3.68
N VAL A 140 -9.71 -11.64 -2.98
CA VAL A 140 -8.41 -11.96 -3.59
C VAL A 140 -8.55 -13.25 -4.40
N SER A 141 -8.57 -13.12 -5.72
CA SER A 141 -8.76 -14.24 -6.65
C SER A 141 -7.47 -14.96 -7.06
N LEU A 142 -6.30 -14.33 -6.87
CA LEU A 142 -5.00 -14.89 -7.19
C LEU A 142 -4.28 -15.26 -5.89
N THR A 143 -3.89 -16.53 -5.76
CA THR A 143 -3.27 -17.10 -4.56
C THR A 143 -1.77 -16.87 -4.48
N HIS A 144 -1.12 -16.52 -5.58
CA HIS A 144 0.32 -16.23 -5.59
C HIS A 144 0.62 -14.99 -4.73
N PRO A 145 1.64 -15.01 -3.86
CA PRO A 145 1.99 -13.88 -2.99
C PRO A 145 2.26 -12.61 -3.80
N HIS A 146 1.40 -11.60 -3.63
CA HIS A 146 1.58 -10.33 -4.32
C HIS A 146 1.01 -9.17 -3.52
N SER A 147 1.63 -8.01 -3.70
CA SER A 147 1.12 -6.71 -3.31
C SER A 147 0.99 -5.80 -4.54
N GLN A 148 0.51 -4.59 -4.34
CA GLN A 148 0.22 -3.64 -5.42
C GLN A 148 0.77 -2.27 -5.07
N ILE A 149 1.13 -1.52 -6.11
CA ILE A 149 1.57 -0.14 -6.01
C ILE A 149 0.73 0.68 -6.97
N TYR A 150 0.08 1.74 -6.48
CA TYR A 150 -0.50 2.78 -7.33
C TYR A 150 0.29 4.08 -7.20
N VAL A 151 0.71 4.63 -8.33
CA VAL A 151 1.26 5.99 -8.46
C VAL A 151 0.09 6.89 -8.85
N LEU A 152 -0.35 7.71 -7.90
CA LEU A 152 -1.61 8.47 -7.98
C LEU A 152 -1.36 9.96 -8.27
N PRO A 153 -2.23 10.61 -9.05
CA PRO A 153 -2.20 12.06 -9.31
C PRO A 153 -2.93 12.89 -8.25
N PHE A 154 -3.33 12.27 -7.15
CA PHE A 154 -3.94 12.90 -6.00
C PHE A 154 -3.54 12.14 -4.72
N ILE A 155 -3.77 12.77 -3.58
CA ILE A 155 -3.57 12.15 -2.27
C ILE A 155 -4.87 11.45 -1.87
N PRO A 156 -4.84 10.16 -1.47
CA PRO A 156 -6.03 9.47 -1.01
C PRO A 156 -6.73 10.21 0.14
N SER A 157 -8.07 10.27 0.12
CA SER A 157 -8.89 11.06 1.07
C SER A 157 -8.65 10.71 2.55
N ARG A 158 -8.32 9.45 2.85
CA ARG A 158 -7.93 9.04 4.21
C ARG A 158 -6.58 9.65 4.62
N VAL A 159 -5.58 9.60 3.74
CA VAL A 159 -4.25 10.15 4.00
C VAL A 159 -4.30 11.68 4.07
N GLU A 160 -5.10 12.33 3.22
CA GLU A 160 -5.30 13.78 3.27
C GLU A 160 -5.87 14.24 4.63
N ARG A 161 -6.85 13.50 5.17
CA ARG A 161 -7.39 13.74 6.52
C ARG A 161 -6.36 13.53 7.62
N GLU A 162 -5.54 12.48 7.51
CA GLU A 162 -4.45 12.22 8.46
C GLU A 162 -3.42 13.35 8.46
N ILE A 163 -3.02 13.84 7.27
CA ILE A 163 -2.12 14.99 7.12
C ILE A 163 -2.76 16.25 7.71
N GLY A 164 -4.04 16.50 7.46
CA GLY A 164 -4.77 17.65 8.02
C GLY A 164 -4.77 17.64 9.55
N SER A 165 -5.13 16.51 10.16
CA SER A 165 -5.11 16.33 11.62
C SER A 165 -3.71 16.48 12.22
N ALA A 166 -2.69 15.88 11.57
CA ALA A 166 -1.31 16.02 12.01
C ALA A 166 -0.84 17.47 11.95
N LYS A 167 -1.25 18.23 10.94
CA LYS A 167 -0.94 19.65 10.80
C LYS A 167 -1.59 20.50 11.88
N GLU A 168 -2.89 20.33 12.14
CA GLU A 168 -3.58 21.05 13.22
C GLU A 168 -2.95 20.75 14.59
N TYR A 169 -2.56 19.50 14.83
CA TYR A 169 -1.85 19.13 16.05
C TYR A 169 -0.47 19.78 16.14
N PHE A 170 0.30 19.79 15.05
CA PHE A 170 1.61 20.43 15.02
C PHE A 170 1.51 21.95 15.23
N ASP A 171 0.59 22.62 14.55
CA ASP A 171 0.37 24.07 14.69
C ASP A 171 -0.01 24.46 16.12
N SER A 172 -0.69 23.56 16.86
CA SER A 172 -1.12 23.82 18.24
C SER A 172 -0.14 23.34 19.32
N LYS A 173 0.67 22.30 19.07
CA LYS A 173 1.56 21.67 20.07
C LYS A 173 3.05 21.74 19.74
N GLY A 174 3.41 22.09 18.52
CA GLY A 174 4.80 22.12 18.02
C GLY A 174 5.47 20.74 18.00
N ARG A 175 4.70 19.65 17.99
CA ARG A 175 5.20 18.27 18.02
C ARG A 175 4.43 17.42 17.02
N CYS A 176 5.07 16.35 16.53
CA CYS A 176 4.45 15.42 15.59
C CYS A 176 3.39 14.56 16.31
N LEU A 177 2.14 14.60 15.81
CA LEU A 177 1.03 13.79 16.32
C LEU A 177 1.38 12.29 16.37
N PHE A 178 1.94 11.75 15.29
CA PHE A 178 2.29 10.34 15.17
C PHE A 178 3.37 9.91 16.19
N CYS A 179 4.36 10.77 16.44
CA CYS A 179 5.39 10.50 17.45
C CYS A 179 4.80 10.50 18.86
N ASP A 180 3.87 11.42 19.15
CA ASP A 180 3.21 11.48 20.45
C ASP A 180 2.27 10.28 20.68
N VAL A 181 1.55 9.83 19.64
CA VAL A 181 0.78 8.58 19.69
C VAL A 181 1.69 7.39 20.00
N LEU A 182 2.80 7.26 19.26
CA LEU A 182 3.76 6.17 19.49
C LEU A 182 4.33 6.20 20.92
N ASN A 183 4.69 7.39 21.42
CA ASN A 183 5.21 7.56 22.78
C ASN A 183 4.17 7.18 23.84
N ALA A 184 2.89 7.52 23.62
CA ALA A 184 1.82 7.13 24.53
C ALA A 184 1.64 5.60 24.56
N GLU A 185 1.59 4.95 23.40
CA GLU A 185 1.43 3.49 23.31
C GLU A 185 2.62 2.72 23.90
N VAL A 186 3.84 3.18 23.66
CA VAL A 186 5.05 2.60 24.26
C VAL A 186 5.07 2.78 25.78
N ARG A 187 4.62 3.94 26.29
CA ARG A 187 4.56 4.22 27.73
C ARG A 187 3.52 3.38 28.43
N ASP A 188 2.35 3.21 27.82
CA ASP A 188 1.27 2.39 28.36
C ASP A 188 1.62 0.89 28.29
N GLY A 189 2.25 0.45 27.21
CA GLY A 189 2.70 -0.92 26.96
C GLY A 189 1.59 -1.95 26.72
N ILE A 190 0.35 -1.68 27.15
CA ILE A 190 -0.75 -2.65 27.14
C ILE A 190 -1.25 -3.06 25.74
N ARG A 191 -1.04 -2.22 24.73
CA ARG A 191 -1.46 -2.47 23.33
C ARG A 191 -0.29 -2.75 22.39
N VAL A 192 0.95 -2.74 22.90
CA VAL A 192 2.13 -3.10 22.12
C VAL A 192 2.14 -4.60 21.87
N ILE A 193 2.22 -5.00 20.60
CA ILE A 193 2.27 -6.40 20.18
C ILE A 193 3.72 -6.86 20.12
N TYR A 194 4.57 -6.09 19.43
CA TYR A 194 5.98 -6.37 19.27
C TYR A 194 6.76 -5.08 19.06
N SER A 195 8.02 -5.07 19.45
CA SER A 195 8.92 -3.97 19.09
C SER A 195 10.33 -4.49 18.89
N ASN A 196 11.07 -3.85 17.99
CA ASN A 196 12.50 -4.04 17.81
C ASN A 196 13.23 -2.69 17.90
N GLU A 197 14.50 -2.67 17.47
CA GLU A 197 15.37 -1.50 17.58
C GLU A 197 14.80 -0.26 16.87
N HIS A 198 14.11 -0.44 15.74
CA HIS A 198 13.67 0.67 14.90
C HIS A 198 12.15 0.82 14.78
N TRP A 199 11.37 -0.19 15.14
CA TRP A 199 9.91 -0.22 14.93
C TRP A 199 9.13 -0.71 16.14
N VAL A 200 7.87 -0.29 16.20
CA VAL A 200 6.88 -0.76 17.17
C VAL A 200 5.60 -1.12 16.42
N SER A 201 5.04 -2.29 16.72
CA SER A 201 3.72 -2.70 16.29
C SER A 201 2.78 -2.72 17.49
N PHE A 202 1.60 -2.12 17.33
CA PHE A 202 0.63 -1.98 18.39
C PHE A 202 -0.79 -1.97 17.83
N MET A 203 -1.76 -2.31 18.67
CA MET A 203 -3.17 -2.11 18.37
C MET A 203 -3.54 -0.67 18.75
N PRO A 204 -3.91 0.21 17.81
CA PRO A 204 -4.26 1.58 18.17
C PRO A 204 -5.41 1.62 19.17
N PHE A 205 -5.34 2.52 20.15
CA PHE A 205 -6.50 2.81 21.01
C PHE A 205 -7.78 3.11 20.20
N TYR A 206 -7.62 3.70 19.01
CA TYR A 206 -8.68 4.07 18.07
C TYR A 206 -8.86 3.07 16.92
N SER A 207 -8.66 1.77 17.17
CA SER A 207 -8.86 0.73 16.15
C SER A 207 -10.27 0.78 15.55
N HIS A 208 -10.34 0.79 14.21
CA HIS A 208 -11.58 0.71 13.43
C HIS A 208 -11.92 -0.73 13.00
N TRP A 209 -10.94 -1.63 13.03
CA TRP A 209 -11.11 -3.06 12.73
C TRP A 209 -10.77 -3.95 13.93
N PRO A 210 -11.33 -5.16 14.04
CA PRO A 210 -11.15 -6.02 15.22
C PRO A 210 -9.70 -6.36 15.57
N PHE A 211 -8.86 -6.52 14.55
CA PHE A 211 -7.43 -6.85 14.69
C PHE A 211 -6.56 -5.83 13.93
N GLU A 212 -6.87 -4.55 14.10
CA GLU A 212 -6.07 -3.48 13.49
C GLU A 212 -4.71 -3.37 14.17
N ILE A 213 -3.65 -3.43 13.37
CA ILE A 213 -2.25 -3.28 13.81
C ILE A 213 -1.65 -2.10 13.05
N HIS A 214 -1.05 -1.19 13.78
CA HIS A 214 -0.22 -0.11 13.24
C HIS A 214 1.24 -0.43 13.49
N ILE A 215 2.10 -0.21 12.49
CA ILE A 215 3.56 -0.42 12.57
C ILE A 215 4.23 0.93 12.31
N TYR A 216 4.88 1.48 13.34
CA TYR A 216 5.46 2.83 13.29
C TYR A 216 6.97 2.79 13.52
N PRO A 217 7.76 3.62 12.81
CA PRO A 217 9.18 3.76 13.10
C PRO A 217 9.34 4.54 14.41
N ARG A 218 10.33 4.17 15.21
CA ARG A 218 10.70 4.88 16.45
C ARG A 218 11.28 6.26 16.13
N ARG A 219 12.08 6.34 15.06
CA ARG A 219 12.58 7.61 14.53
C ARG A 219 11.48 8.29 13.73
N HIS A 220 11.37 9.61 13.86
CA HIS A 220 10.52 10.39 12.99
C HIS A 220 11.00 10.27 11.53
N VAL A 221 10.14 9.75 10.65
CA VAL A 221 10.40 9.59 9.22
C VAL A 221 9.13 9.89 8.43
N GLN A 222 9.23 10.74 7.42
CA GLN A 222 8.08 11.11 6.57
C GLN A 222 7.98 10.24 5.32
N LEU A 223 9.11 9.94 4.69
CA LEU A 223 9.16 9.20 3.43
C LEU A 223 9.86 7.86 3.65
N VAL A 224 9.28 6.78 3.10
CA VAL A 224 9.90 5.44 3.15
C VAL A 224 11.29 5.40 2.49
N THR A 225 11.57 6.37 1.61
CA THR A 225 12.86 6.54 0.93
C THR A 225 13.99 6.99 1.84
N ASP A 226 13.65 7.53 3.03
CA ASP A 226 14.57 8.07 4.02
C ASP A 226 14.92 7.05 5.11
N LEU A 227 14.43 5.81 4.96
CA LEU A 227 14.79 4.69 5.83
C LEU A 227 16.22 4.21 5.51
N SER A 228 16.99 3.93 6.55
CA SER A 228 18.28 3.25 6.44
C SER A 228 18.10 1.77 6.09
N ASN A 229 19.17 1.09 5.67
CA ASN A 229 19.13 -0.35 5.41
C ASN A 229 18.76 -1.15 6.67
N ASP A 230 19.25 -0.74 7.84
CA ASP A 230 18.96 -1.42 9.12
C ASP A 230 17.49 -1.20 9.54
N GLU A 231 16.95 -0.02 9.28
CA GLU A 231 15.52 0.27 9.48
C GLU A 231 14.64 -0.57 8.55
N VAL A 232 15.04 -0.78 7.30
CA VAL A 232 14.32 -1.65 6.36
C VAL A 232 14.41 -3.12 6.76
N HIS A 233 15.57 -3.59 7.21
CA HIS A 233 15.72 -4.95 7.75
C HIS A 233 14.81 -5.15 8.98
N SER A 234 14.83 -4.20 9.91
CA SER A 234 13.95 -4.23 11.09
C SER A 234 12.47 -4.12 10.72
N LEU A 235 12.12 -3.40 9.65
CA LEU A 235 10.75 -3.36 9.12
C LEU A 235 10.32 -4.75 8.61
N ALA A 236 11.19 -5.46 7.89
CA ALA A 236 10.92 -6.80 7.42
C ALA A 236 10.63 -7.78 8.57
N GLN A 237 11.41 -7.70 9.65
CA GLN A 237 11.21 -8.51 10.85
C GLN A 237 9.86 -8.23 11.51
N ILE A 238 9.55 -6.97 11.81
CA ILE A 238 8.31 -6.62 12.51
C ILE A 238 7.07 -6.87 11.65
N LEU A 239 7.16 -6.70 10.34
CA LEU A 239 6.10 -7.03 9.40
C LEU A 239 5.82 -8.53 9.42
N LYS A 240 6.87 -9.36 9.35
CA LYS A 240 6.76 -10.82 9.47
C LYS A 240 6.07 -11.24 10.76
N VAL A 241 6.55 -10.72 11.91
CA VAL A 241 6.01 -11.08 13.23
C VAL A 241 4.55 -10.65 13.37
N SER A 242 4.21 -9.42 12.98
CA SER A 242 2.86 -8.88 13.12
C SER A 242 1.85 -9.64 12.26
N LEU A 243 2.21 -9.95 11.01
CA LEU A 243 1.35 -10.68 10.08
C LEU A 243 1.26 -12.18 10.43
N CYS A 244 2.35 -12.78 10.91
CA CYS A 244 2.36 -14.13 11.46
C CYS A 244 1.38 -14.24 12.65
N GLY A 245 1.37 -13.22 13.52
CA GLY A 245 0.37 -13.07 14.57
C GLY A 245 -1.05 -13.15 14.02
N LEU A 246 -1.40 -12.32 13.03
CA LEU A 246 -2.72 -12.32 12.39
C LEU A 246 -3.08 -13.67 11.75
N THR A 247 -2.12 -14.31 11.07
CA THR A 247 -2.29 -15.62 10.43
C THR A 247 -2.63 -16.72 11.45
N HIS A 248 -2.13 -16.63 12.69
CA HIS A 248 -2.29 -17.66 13.71
C HIS A 248 -3.26 -17.32 14.85
N VAL A 249 -3.90 -16.13 14.84
CA VAL A 249 -4.93 -15.77 15.84
C VAL A 249 -6.04 -16.84 15.90
N PHE A 250 -6.43 -17.39 14.75
CA PHE A 250 -7.43 -18.44 14.66
C PHE A 250 -6.79 -19.76 14.27
N SER A 251 -6.94 -20.79 15.11
CA SER A 251 -6.30 -22.10 14.92
C SER A 251 -6.71 -22.84 13.63
N SER A 252 -7.84 -22.46 13.01
CA SER A 252 -8.44 -23.19 11.88
C SER A 252 -8.24 -22.53 10.52
N LYS A 253 -7.94 -21.22 10.46
CA LYS A 253 -7.83 -20.45 9.21
C LYS A 253 -6.93 -19.23 9.38
N SER A 254 -6.13 -18.95 8.36
CA SER A 254 -5.40 -17.68 8.28
C SER A 254 -6.36 -16.51 8.05
N MET A 255 -6.15 -15.42 8.79
CA MET A 255 -7.00 -14.25 8.75
C MET A 255 -6.84 -13.49 7.42
N PRO A 256 -7.94 -13.13 6.73
CA PRO A 256 -7.87 -12.19 5.62
C PRO A 256 -7.56 -10.79 6.15
N TYR A 257 -6.72 -10.03 5.44
CA TYR A 257 -6.34 -8.69 5.87
C TYR A 257 -6.10 -7.73 4.70
N ILE A 258 -6.11 -6.44 5.02
CA ILE A 258 -5.65 -5.36 4.16
C ILE A 258 -4.48 -4.69 4.86
N LEU A 259 -3.35 -4.61 4.16
CA LEU A 259 -2.17 -3.86 4.57
C LEU A 259 -2.05 -2.66 3.65
N VAL A 260 -1.80 -1.49 4.23
CA VAL A 260 -1.62 -0.25 3.49
C VAL A 260 -0.50 0.56 4.11
N MET A 261 0.37 1.14 3.28
CA MET A 261 1.41 2.06 3.75
C MET A 261 0.93 3.49 3.63
N HIS A 262 0.74 4.14 4.78
CA HIS A 262 0.55 5.58 4.87
C HIS A 262 1.91 6.26 5.02
N ARG A 263 2.15 7.30 4.23
CA ARG A 263 3.43 8.01 4.15
C ARG A 263 3.20 9.47 3.78
N GLY A 264 4.22 10.30 3.94
CA GLY A 264 4.22 11.66 3.40
C GLY A 264 4.17 11.68 1.86
N SER A 265 3.66 12.79 1.31
CA SER A 265 3.79 13.11 -0.12
C SER A 265 4.98 14.04 -0.30
N SER A 266 5.83 13.77 -1.29
CA SER A 266 6.95 14.67 -1.67
C SER A 266 6.48 16.01 -2.25
N ARG A 267 5.18 16.13 -2.62
CA ARG A 267 4.58 17.34 -3.20
C ARG A 267 3.76 18.15 -2.21
N VAL A 268 3.50 17.62 -1.02
CA VAL A 268 2.92 18.41 0.07
C VAL A 268 4.07 18.96 0.86
N ASP A 269 4.12 20.29 1.01
CA ASP A 269 5.07 20.91 1.92
C ASP A 269 4.68 20.56 3.36
N LEU A 270 5.19 19.41 3.83
CA LEU A 270 4.97 18.87 5.17
C LEU A 270 5.88 19.57 6.19
N GLN A 271 5.98 20.91 6.12
CA GLN A 271 6.62 21.71 7.19
C GLN A 271 5.99 21.42 8.56
N ALA A 272 4.74 20.94 8.57
CA ALA A 272 3.99 20.48 9.73
C ALA A 272 4.54 19.21 10.42
N CYS A 273 5.60 18.59 9.89
CA CYS A 273 6.20 17.39 10.46
C CYS A 273 7.74 17.50 10.55
N LYS A 274 8.33 18.70 10.52
CA LYS A 274 9.78 18.87 10.74
C LYS A 274 10.13 18.87 12.23
#